data_AF-A0AAW5TSE0-F1
#
_entry.id   AF-A0AAW5TSE0-F1
#
_cell.length_a   1.000
_cell.length_b   1.000
_cell.length_c   1.000
_cell.angle_alpha   90.00
_cell.angle_beta   90.00
_cell.angle_gamma   90.00
#
_symmetry.space_group_name_H-M   'P 1'
#
loop_
_entity.id
_entity.type
_entity.pdbx_description
1 polymer ?
#
loop_
_entity_poly.entity_id
_entity_poly.type
_entity_poly.pdbx_seq_one_letter_code
_entity_poly.pdbx_strand_id
1 'polypeptide(L)'
;MIAKELTKEQWHDVRMTLRIILRNKKNVKQSQLVSEALMNIKDGDDRKIFKHYYLDGWGIVKITMNMYYSRTAVIARNNRATKQFVEKYDSGHLLKMFHE
;
A
#
# COMPACT_ATOMS: atom_id res chain seq x y z
N MET A 1 -22.99 -4.13 5.30
CA MET A 1 -22.23 -5.39 5.27
C MET A 1 -20.89 -5.16 5.92
N ILE A 2 -20.57 -5.88 6.99
CA ILE A 2 -19.20 -5.89 7.54
C ILE A 2 -18.40 -6.80 6.60
N ALA A 3 -17.46 -6.23 5.84
CA ALA A 3 -16.56 -7.04 5.01
C ALA A 3 -15.79 -8.00 5.94
N LYS A 4 -15.81 -9.30 5.64
CA LYS A 4 -15.05 -10.33 6.38
C LYS A 4 -13.59 -9.90 6.41
N GLU A 5 -12.90 -9.94 7.55
CA GLU A 5 -11.49 -9.53 7.57
C GLU A 5 -10.62 -10.54 6.82
N LEU A 6 -9.66 -10.04 6.01
CA LEU A 6 -8.67 -10.89 5.33
C LEU A 6 -7.71 -11.54 6.32
N THR A 7 -7.31 -12.77 6.05
CA THR A 7 -6.26 -13.47 6.81
C THR A 7 -4.89 -12.83 6.60
N LYS A 8 -3.91 -13.20 7.43
CA LYS A 8 -2.52 -12.74 7.30
C LYS A 8 -1.90 -13.09 5.95
N GLU A 9 -2.21 -14.28 5.43
CA GLU A 9 -1.73 -14.78 4.14
C GLU A 9 -2.38 -14.02 2.99
N GLN A 10 -3.69 -13.81 3.02
CA GLN A 10 -4.38 -12.99 2.01
C GLN A 10 -3.82 -11.55 1.99
N TRP A 11 -3.54 -10.96 3.16
CA TRP A 11 -2.87 -9.67 3.22
C TRP A 11 -1.44 -9.70 2.66
N HIS A 12 -0.74 -10.83 2.76
CA HIS A 12 0.56 -11.00 2.09
C HIS A 12 0.41 -10.96 0.57
N ASP A 13 -0.57 -11.69 0.04
CA ASP A 13 -0.83 -11.74 -1.39
C ASP A 13 -1.28 -10.37 -1.94
N VAL A 14 -2.16 -9.66 -1.24
CA VAL A 14 -2.55 -8.28 -1.58
C VAL A 14 -1.33 -7.38 -1.72
N ARG A 15 -0.38 -7.43 -0.77
CA ARG A 15 0.85 -6.62 -0.81
C ARG A 15 1.75 -7.02 -1.98
N MET A 16 1.86 -8.31 -2.28
CA MET A 16 2.68 -8.81 -3.40
C MET A 16 2.08 -8.38 -4.75
N THR A 17 0.77 -8.56 -4.92
CA THR A 17 0.03 -8.13 -6.11
C THR A 17 0.14 -6.62 -6.34
N LEU A 18 -0.06 -5.81 -5.30
CA LEU A 18 0.14 -4.36 -5.39
C LEU A 18 1.56 -4.00 -5.81
N ARG A 19 2.57 -4.67 -5.25
CA ARG A 19 3.97 -4.42 -5.61
C ARG A 19 4.22 -4.71 -7.08
N ILE A 20 3.67 -5.79 -7.62
CA ILE A 20 3.77 -6.14 -9.04
C ILE A 20 3.07 -5.08 -9.91
N ILE A 21 1.82 -4.73 -9.59
CA ILE A 21 1.03 -3.78 -10.38
C ILE A 21 1.69 -2.41 -10.39
N LEU A 22 2.06 -1.90 -9.21
CA LEU A 22 2.52 -0.52 -9.06
C LEU A 22 3.97 -0.34 -9.52
N ARG A 23 4.87 -1.31 -9.32
CA ARG A 23 6.28 -1.14 -9.73
C ARG A 23 6.52 -1.38 -11.22
N ASN A 24 5.69 -2.18 -11.89
CA ASN A 24 5.91 -2.51 -13.30
C ASN A 24 5.21 -1.56 -14.29
N LYS A 25 4.28 -0.72 -13.83
CA LYS A 25 3.63 0.28 -14.69
C LYS A 25 4.46 1.57 -14.79
N LYS A 26 5.08 1.82 -15.95
CA LYS A 26 5.91 3.02 -16.22
C LYS A 26 5.22 4.34 -15.84
N ASN A 27 3.90 4.45 -16.07
CA ASN A 27 3.12 5.67 -15.83
C ASN A 27 2.27 5.61 -14.56
N VAL A 28 2.56 4.69 -13.62
CA VAL A 28 1.78 4.55 -12.38
C VAL A 28 1.66 5.85 -11.60
N LYS A 29 2.72 6.68 -11.61
CA LYS A 29 2.78 7.96 -10.89
C LYS A 29 1.88 9.03 -11.50
N GLN A 30 1.47 8.85 -12.76
CA GLN A 30 0.54 9.75 -13.48
C GLN A 30 -0.91 9.25 -13.41
N SER A 31 -1.15 8.06 -12.84
CA SER A 31 -2.49 7.49 -12.74
C SER A 31 -3.34 8.27 -11.75
N GLN A 32 -4.47 8.80 -12.23
CA GLN A 32 -5.47 9.45 -11.38
C GLN A 32 -5.98 8.51 -10.27
N LEU A 33 -6.27 7.24 -10.61
CA LEU A 33 -6.70 6.23 -9.64
C LEU A 33 -5.70 6.04 -8.50
N VAL A 34 -4.40 6.01 -8.82
CA VAL A 34 -3.35 5.91 -7.79
C VAL A 34 -3.28 7.17 -6.95
N SER A 35 -3.36 8.34 -7.58
CA SER A 35 -3.35 9.62 -6.87
C SER A 35 -4.53 9.75 -5.88
N GLU A 36 -5.74 9.43 -6.33
CA GLU A 36 -6.94 9.45 -5.49
C GLU A 36 -6.84 8.45 -4.33
N ALA A 37 -6.34 7.24 -4.59
CA ALA A 37 -6.13 6.23 -3.55
C ALA A 37 -5.03 6.64 -2.54
N LEU A 38 -3.98 7.33 -2.97
CA LEU A 38 -2.97 7.90 -2.07
C LEU A 38 -3.56 8.96 -1.13
N MET A 39 -4.47 9.79 -1.65
CA MET A 39 -5.15 10.82 -0.85
C MET A 39 -6.05 10.22 0.23
N ASN A 40 -6.50 8.98 0.07
CA ASN A 40 -7.26 8.26 1.09
C ASN A 40 -6.42 7.84 2.31
N ILE A 41 -5.08 7.79 2.18
CA ILE A 41 -4.19 7.48 3.30
C ILE A 41 -4.15 8.68 4.24
N LYS A 42 -4.74 8.55 5.42
CA LYS A 42 -5.00 9.66 6.35
C LYS A 42 -3.72 10.27 6.93
N ASP A 43 -2.79 9.44 7.38
CA ASP A 43 -1.54 9.89 8.00
C ASP A 43 -0.50 10.22 6.92
N GLY A 44 0.11 11.40 7.03
CA GLY A 44 1.06 11.91 6.03
C GLY A 44 2.34 11.09 5.94
N ASP A 45 2.82 10.54 7.04
CA ASP A 45 4.04 9.71 7.06
C ASP A 45 3.75 8.28 6.59
N ASP A 46 2.58 7.73 6.94
CA ASP A 46 2.08 6.47 6.37
C ASP A 46 1.99 6.58 4.83
N ARG A 47 1.48 7.71 4.33
CA ARG A 47 1.41 8.01 2.88
C ARG A 47 2.79 8.13 2.23
N LYS A 48 3.74 8.84 2.86
CA LYS A 48 5.12 8.95 2.36
C LYS A 48 5.82 7.58 2.31
N ILE A 49 5.70 6.79 3.38
CA ILE A 49 6.27 5.45 3.46
C ILE A 49 5.69 4.55 2.35
N PHE A 50 4.37 4.58 2.15
CA PHE A 50 3.73 3.85 1.06
C PHE A 50 4.28 4.26 -0.31
N LYS A 51 4.38 5.56 -0.58
CA LYS A 51 4.92 6.08 -1.84
C LYS A 51 6.35 5.60 -2.07
N HIS A 52 7.22 5.71 -1.07
CA HIS A 52 8.60 5.25 -1.20
C HIS A 52 8.68 3.74 -1.45
N TYR A 53 7.87 2.96 -0.73
CA TYR A 53 7.88 1.51 -0.84
C TYR A 53 7.30 1.01 -2.18
N TYR A 54 6.12 1.47 -2.58
CA TYR A 54 5.42 0.94 -3.76
C TYR A 54 5.75 1.68 -5.06
N LEU A 55 5.97 3.00 -5.02
CA LEU A 55 6.13 3.82 -6.24
C LEU A 55 7.58 4.21 -6.52
N ASP A 56 8.39 4.43 -5.49
CA ASP A 56 9.82 4.75 -5.67
C ASP A 56 10.73 3.52 -5.57
N GLY A 57 10.16 2.37 -5.23
CA GLY A 57 10.86 1.09 -5.22
C GLY A 57 11.79 0.87 -4.03
N TRP A 58 11.77 1.73 -3.01
CA TRP A 58 12.65 1.61 -1.85
C TRP A 58 12.33 0.34 -1.05
N GLY A 59 13.38 -0.30 -0.53
CA GLY A 59 13.25 -1.39 0.44
C GLY A 59 13.01 -0.84 1.85
N ILE A 60 12.48 -1.68 2.75
CA ILE A 60 12.19 -1.31 4.14
C ILE A 60 13.43 -0.74 4.84
N VAL A 61 14.61 -1.34 4.66
CA VAL A 61 15.87 -0.88 5.27
C VAL A 61 16.26 0.54 4.81
N LYS A 62 16.07 0.85 3.52
CA LYS A 62 16.33 2.20 3.00
C LYS A 62 15.38 3.21 3.65
N ILE A 63 14.10 2.86 3.77
CA ILE A 63 13.10 3.73 4.40
C ILE A 63 13.43 3.96 5.88
N THR A 64 13.80 2.93 6.63
CA THR A 64 14.18 3.08 8.05
C THR A 64 15.34 4.05 8.23
N MET A 65 16.37 3.95 7.39
CA MET A 65 17.56 4.81 7.47
C MET A 65 17.26 6.26 7.08
N ASN A 66 16.47 6.47 6.02
CA ASN A 66 16.23 7.81 5.48
C ASN A 66 15.10 8.57 6.18
N MET A 67 14.18 7.87 6.87
CA MET A 67 13.05 8.47 7.57
C MET A 67 13.16 8.35 9.10
N TYR A 68 14.27 7.83 9.62
CA TYR A 68 14.56 7.72 11.06
C TYR A 68 13.49 6.97 11.87
N TYR A 69 12.86 5.96 11.27
CA TYR A 69 11.92 5.06 11.93
C TYR A 69 12.54 3.70 12.19
N SER A 70 12.10 3.04 13.27
CA SER A 70 12.40 1.62 13.48
C SER A 70 11.78 0.76 12.37
N ARG A 71 12.38 -0.41 12.10
CA ARG A 71 11.87 -1.38 11.11
C ARG A 71 10.42 -1.77 11.39
N THR A 72 10.10 -2.03 12.65
CA THR A 72 8.73 -2.40 13.08
C THR A 72 7.75 -1.26 12.81
N ALA A 73 8.13 -0.02 13.08
CA ALA A 73 7.28 1.14 12.79
C ALA A 73 7.03 1.28 11.28
N VAL A 74 8.07 1.17 10.44
CA VAL A 74 7.91 1.24 8.98
C VAL A 74 6.95 0.16 8.47
N ILE A 75 7.09 -1.08 8.94
CA ILE A 75 6.20 -2.19 8.52
C ILE A 75 4.75 -1.91 8.95
N ALA A 76 4.53 -1.52 10.20
CA ALA A 76 3.18 -1.23 10.70
C ALA A 76 2.52 -0.06 9.95
N ARG A 77 3.26 1.03 9.75
CA ARG A 77 2.82 2.21 8.97
C ARG A 77 2.48 1.83 7.53
N ASN A 78 3.35 1.08 6.86
CA ASN A 78 3.12 0.63 5.49
C ASN A 78 1.92 -0.31 5.36
N ASN A 79 1.70 -1.18 6.34
CA ASN A 79 0.53 -2.07 6.36
C ASN A 79 -0.77 -1.29 6.52
N ARG A 80 -0.82 -0.31 7.43
CA ARG A 80 -1.98 0.58 7.59
C ARG A 80 -2.25 1.40 6.33
N ALA A 81 -1.19 1.98 5.75
CA ALA A 81 -1.29 2.71 4.50
C ALA A 81 -1.81 1.82 3.35
N THR A 82 -1.31 0.58 3.27
CA THR A 82 -1.75 -0.39 2.27
C THR A 82 -3.24 -0.66 2.39
N LYS A 83 -3.75 -0.91 3.62
CA LYS A 83 -5.19 -1.15 3.85
C LYS A 83 -6.04 0.02 3.36
N GLN A 84 -5.70 1.24 3.76
CA GLN A 84 -6.44 2.45 3.33
C GLN A 84 -6.34 2.68 1.82
N PHE A 85 -5.19 2.40 1.21
CA PHE A 85 -4.99 2.54 -0.23
C PHE A 85 -5.89 1.58 -1.00
N VAL A 86 -5.87 0.28 -0.67
CA VAL A 86 -6.63 -0.74 -1.42
C VAL A 86 -8.14 -0.63 -1.25
N GLU A 87 -8.62 -0.05 -0.16
CA GLU A 87 -10.06 0.25 0.02
C GLU A 87 -10.57 1.25 -1.03
N LYS A 88 -9.71 2.16 -1.51
CA LYS A 88 -10.06 3.18 -2.50
C LYS A 88 -9.59 2.85 -3.92
N TYR A 89 -8.42 2.23 -4.05
CA TYR A 89 -7.83 1.88 -5.33
C TYR A 89 -8.75 0.93 -6.11
N ASP A 90 -9.10 1.34 -7.33
CA ASP A 90 -9.99 0.59 -8.22
C ASP A 90 -11.29 0.14 -7.53
N SER A 91 -11.89 1.03 -6.72
CA SER A 91 -13.13 0.77 -5.97
C SER A 91 -13.08 -0.50 -5.09
N GLY A 92 -11.89 -0.83 -4.56
CA GLY A 92 -11.69 -1.99 -3.70
C GLY A 92 -11.70 -3.33 -4.44
N HIS A 93 -11.58 -3.33 -5.77
CA HIS A 93 -11.65 -4.56 -6.57
C HIS A 93 -10.62 -5.61 -6.11
N LEU A 94 -9.39 -5.17 -5.82
CA LEU A 94 -8.34 -6.07 -5.33
C LEU A 94 -8.75 -6.78 -4.03
N LEU A 95 -9.44 -6.11 -3.10
CA LEU A 95 -9.91 -6.75 -1.87
C LEU A 95 -11.00 -7.79 -2.16
N LYS A 96 -11.92 -7.47 -3.07
CA LYS A 96 -13.04 -8.36 -3.43
C LYS A 96 -12.57 -9.71 -3.97
N MET A 97 -11.47 -9.73 -4.72
CA MET A 97 -10.86 -10.97 -5.24
C MET A 97 -10.42 -11.97 -4.15
N PHE A 98 -10.25 -11.52 -2.89
CA PHE A 98 -9.85 -12.39 -1.76
C PHE A 98 -11.00 -12.64 -0.76
N HIS A 99 -12.20 -12.09 -1.03
CA HIS A 99 -13.38 -12.27 -0.19
C HIS A 99 -14.39 -13.28 -0.75
N GLU A 100 -14.06 -13.93 -1.87
CA GLU A 100 -14.83 -15.03 -2.45
C GLU A 100 -14.78 -16.31 -1.59
#